data_AF-A0A661RV52-F1
#
_entry.id   AF-A0A661RV52-F1
#
_cell.length_a   1.000
_cell.length_b   1.000
_cell.length_c   1.000
_cell.angle_alpha   90.00
_cell.angle_beta   90.00
_cell.angle_gamma   90.00
#
_symmetry.space_group_name_H-M   'P 1'
#
loop_
_entity.id
_entity.type
_entity.pdbx_description
1 polymer ?
#
loop_
_entity_poly.entity_id
_entity_poly.type
_entity_poly.pdbx_seq_one_letter_code
_entity_poly.pdbx_strand_id
1 'polypeptide(L)'
;MKKLFKIIFGFICILVLGFVCLVGYATLSDYQPDPTTLVFENQKAKPIAGQTNFRLLIWNIGYGGLSRDMDFFYDGGKQVRTSKKNVEKNI
;
A
#
# COMPACT_ATOMS: atom_id res chain seq x y z
N MET A 1 45.46 -12.90 18.00
CA MET A 1 45.09 -12.46 16.63
C MET A 1 44.24 -13.48 15.87
N LYS A 2 44.68 -14.73 15.63
CA LYS A 2 43.91 -15.75 14.88
C LYS A 2 42.52 -16.08 15.49
N LYS A 3 42.41 -16.15 16.82
CA LYS A 3 41.12 -16.39 17.51
C LYS A 3 40.15 -15.22 17.36
N LEU A 4 40.64 -13.98 17.51
CA LEU A 4 39.84 -12.77 17.32
C LEU A 4 39.33 -12.65 15.89
N PHE A 5 40.18 -12.95 14.91
CA PHE A 5 39.80 -12.95 13.49
C PHE A 5 38.70 -13.98 13.19
N LYS A 6 38.79 -15.19 13.76
CA LYS A 6 37.73 -16.21 13.62
C LYS A 6 36.40 -15.77 14.24
N ILE A 7 36.43 -15.08 15.37
CA ILE A 7 35.22 -14.55 16.03
C ILE A 7 34.57 -13.47 15.17
N ILE A 8 35.36 -12.49 14.69
CA ILE A 8 34.87 -11.42 13.82
C ILE A 8 34.31 -11.99 12.52
N PHE A 9 35.03 -12.93 11.90
CA PHE A 9 34.58 -13.58 10.67
C PHE A 9 33.28 -14.37 10.89
N GLY A 10 33.19 -15.13 11.98
CA GLY A 10 31.96 -15.86 12.34
C GLY A 10 30.77 -14.91 12.55
N PHE A 11 30.99 -13.78 13.22
CA PHE A 11 29.96 -12.76 13.41
C PHE A 11 29.48 -12.17 12.08
N ILE A 12 30.41 -11.83 11.18
CA ILE A 12 30.07 -11.35 9.83
C ILE A 12 29.28 -12.41 9.06
N CYS A 13 29.69 -13.68 9.12
CA CYS A 13 28.95 -14.77 8.48
C CYS A 13 27.52 -14.89 9.00
N ILE A 14 27.30 -14.74 10.30
CA ILE A 14 25.96 -14.78 10.91
C ILE A 14 25.11 -13.61 10.40
N LEU A 15 25.66 -12.40 10.32
CA LEU A 15 24.94 -11.23 9.81
C LEU A 15 24.56 -11.41 8.33
N VAL A 16 25.49 -11.89 7.51
CA VAL A 16 25.24 -12.17 6.09
C VAL A 16 24.17 -13.25 5.94
N LEU A 17 24.26 -14.34 6.71
CA LEU A 17 23.27 -15.41 6.69
C LEU A 17 21.88 -14.88 7.08
N GLY A 18 21.81 -14.08 8.15
CA GLY A 18 20.56 -13.45 8.60
C GLY A 18 19.96 -12.54 7.55
N PHE A 19 20.78 -11.74 6.87
CA PHE A 19 20.32 -10.88 5.77
C PHE A 19 19.79 -11.70 4.58
N VAL A 20 20.49 -12.76 4.18
CA VAL A 20 20.05 -13.67 3.11
C VAL A 20 18.72 -14.34 3.48
N CYS A 21 18.57 -14.82 4.72
CA CYS A 21 17.32 -15.39 5.19
C CYS A 21 16.17 -14.37 5.20
N LEU A 22 16.44 -13.13 5.62
CA LEU A 22 15.45 -12.06 5.62
C LEU A 22 14.98 -11.73 4.20
N VAL A 23 15.91 -11.54 3.26
CA VAL A 23 15.58 -11.26 1.86
C VAL A 23 14.84 -12.45 1.24
N GLY A 24 15.32 -13.67 1.45
CA GLY A 24 14.68 -14.88 0.94
C GLY A 24 13.25 -15.05 1.47
N TYR A 25 13.04 -14.83 2.77
CA TYR A 25 11.70 -14.84 3.35
C TYR A 25 10.82 -13.74 2.74
N ALA A 26 11.32 -12.50 2.69
CA ALA A 26 10.59 -11.37 2.11
C ALA A 26 10.14 -11.67 0.67
N THR A 27 11.05 -12.17 -0.18
CA THR A 27 10.74 -12.54 -1.57
C THR A 27 9.72 -13.67 -1.67
N LEU A 28 9.81 -14.72 -0.83
CA LEU A 28 8.85 -15.83 -0.86
C LEU A 28 7.48 -15.44 -0.31
N SER A 29 7.45 -14.51 0.65
CA SER A 29 6.22 -13.97 1.24
C SER A 29 5.59 -12.84 0.44
N ASP A 30 6.29 -12.30 -0.56
CA ASP A 30 5.81 -11.20 -1.38
C ASP A 30 4.71 -11.71 -2.33
N TYR A 31 3.47 -11.50 -1.91
CA TYR A 31 2.31 -11.87 -2.70
C TYR A 31 2.19 -10.96 -3.93
N GLN A 32 2.37 -11.56 -5.11
CA GLN A 32 2.24 -10.90 -6.41
C GLN A 32 0.91 -11.36 -7.05
N PRO A 33 -0.20 -10.60 -6.88
CA PRO A 33 -1.46 -10.94 -7.52
C PRO A 33 -1.37 -10.79 -9.04
N ASP A 34 -2.25 -11.50 -9.76
CA ASP A 34 -2.38 -11.30 -11.20
C ASP A 34 -2.79 -9.86 -11.53
N PRO A 35 -2.38 -9.31 -12.69
CA PRO A 35 -2.73 -7.95 -13.10
C PRO A 35 -4.23 -7.67 -13.13
N THR A 36 -5.03 -8.72 -13.31
CA THR A 36 -6.49 -8.66 -13.30
C THR A 36 -7.06 -9.88 -12.59
N THR A 37 -8.02 -9.67 -11.71
CA THR A 37 -8.81 -10.73 -11.09
C THR A 37 -10.27 -10.53 -11.45
N LEU A 38 -10.95 -11.60 -11.88
CA LEU A 38 -12.39 -11.57 -12.10
C LEU A 38 -13.09 -11.48 -10.75
N VAL A 39 -13.61 -10.29 -10.42
CA VAL A 39 -14.33 -10.06 -9.16
C VAL A 39 -15.77 -10.57 -9.23
N PHE A 40 -16.38 -10.51 -10.42
CA PHE A 40 -17.76 -10.92 -10.65
C PHE A 40 -18.03 -11.09 -12.15
N GLU A 41 -18.76 -12.14 -12.52
CA GLU A 41 -19.26 -12.34 -13.88
C GLU A 41 -20.73 -12.74 -13.84
N ASN A 42 -21.57 -12.04 -14.62
CA ASN A 42 -22.98 -12.39 -14.78
C ASN A 42 -23.22 -12.94 -16.19
N GLN A 43 -23.24 -14.27 -16.31
CA GLN A 43 -23.47 -14.99 -17.57
C GLN A 43 -24.86 -14.75 -18.19
N LYS A 44 -25.78 -14.13 -17.45
CA LYS A 44 -27.14 -13.79 -17.91
C LYS A 44 -27.38 -12.28 -18.03
N ALA A 45 -26.32 -11.47 -18.03
CA ALA A 45 -26.46 -10.02 -18.21
C ALA A 45 -27.10 -9.75 -19.57
N LYS A 46 -28.22 -9.02 -19.57
CA LYS A 46 -28.84 -8.56 -20.83
C LYS A 46 -27.94 -7.48 -21.43
N PRO A 47 -27.69 -7.50 -22.75
CA PRO A 47 -26.95 -6.43 -23.41
C PRO A 47 -27.67 -5.10 -23.20
N ILE A 48 -26.91 -4.04 -22.92
CA ILE A 48 -27.45 -2.68 -22.86
C ILE A 48 -27.89 -2.32 -24.28
N ALA A 49 -29.19 -2.10 -24.48
CA ALA A 49 -29.73 -1.73 -25.78
C ALA A 49 -29.40 -0.27 -26.10
N GLY A 50 -28.74 -0.02 -27.23
CA GLY A 50 -28.57 1.31 -27.82
C GLY A 50 -27.21 2.00 -27.60
N GLN A 51 -26.98 3.09 -28.33
CA GLN A 51 -25.87 4.03 -28.14
C GLN A 51 -26.13 4.87 -26.88
N THR A 52 -25.95 4.29 -25.70
CA THR A 52 -26.08 5.01 -24.44
C THR A 52 -24.73 5.60 -24.06
N ASN A 53 -24.62 6.93 -24.04
CA ASN A 53 -23.42 7.62 -23.59
C ASN A 53 -23.40 7.63 -22.06
N PHE A 54 -22.54 6.81 -21.46
CA PHE A 54 -22.29 6.83 -20.03
C PHE A 54 -21.17 7.82 -19.70
N ARG A 55 -21.39 8.67 -18.69
CA ARG A 55 -20.35 9.48 -18.07
C ARG A 55 -20.17 9.00 -16.64
N LEU A 56 -19.06 8.33 -16.39
CA LEU A 56 -18.70 7.81 -15.09
C LEU A 56 -17.66 8.73 -14.46
N LEU A 57 -17.87 9.10 -13.20
CA LEU A 57 -16.89 9.80 -12.38
C LEU A 57 -16.49 8.88 -11.24
N ILE A 58 -15.21 8.56 -11.16
CA ILE A 58 -14.62 7.94 -9.98
C ILE A 58 -13.81 9.05 -9.30
N TRP A 59 -14.18 9.40 -8.07
CA TRP A 59 -13.53 10.48 -7.33
C TRP A 59 -13.09 9.98 -5.95
N ASN A 60 -11.79 10.05 -5.68
CA ASN A 60 -11.26 9.87 -4.34
C ASN A 60 -11.30 11.22 -3.59
N ILE A 61 -12.10 11.30 -2.53
CA ILE A 61 -12.31 12.53 -1.74
C ILE A 61 -11.65 12.49 -0.35
N GLY A 62 -10.78 11.51 -0.07
CA GLY A 62 -10.15 11.36 1.25
C GLY A 62 -11.19 11.23 2.38
N TYR A 63 -11.87 10.08 2.40
CA TYR A 63 -12.99 9.72 3.27
C TYR A 63 -12.88 10.27 4.70
N GLY A 64 -13.74 11.25 5.04
CA GLY A 64 -13.84 11.87 6.37
C GLY A 64 -12.62 12.68 6.84
N GLY A 65 -11.52 12.70 6.09
CA GLY A 65 -10.24 13.24 6.55
C GLY A 65 -9.73 14.47 5.82
N LEU A 66 -10.30 14.82 4.67
CA LEU A 66 -9.95 16.04 3.93
C LEU A 66 -11.00 17.12 4.13
N SER A 67 -10.87 17.86 5.24
CA SER A 67 -11.73 18.99 5.60
C SER A 67 -11.06 20.33 5.30
N ARG A 68 -11.80 21.43 5.46
CA ARG A 68 -11.31 22.80 5.19
C ARG A 68 -10.11 23.25 6.04
N ASP A 69 -9.82 22.53 7.12
CA ASP A 69 -8.72 22.74 8.05
C ASP A 69 -7.48 21.92 7.68
N MET A 70 -7.50 21.20 6.57
CA MET A 70 -6.36 20.41 6.11
C MET A 70 -5.49 21.22 5.18
N ASP A 71 -4.18 21.09 5.34
CA ASP A 71 -3.20 21.77 4.48
C ASP A 71 -2.61 20.82 3.44
N PHE A 72 -2.28 21.37 2.28
CA PHE A 72 -1.46 20.67 1.29
C PHE A 72 0.02 20.74 1.70
N PHE A 73 0.66 19.57 1.83
CA PHE A 73 2.04 19.47 2.32
C PHE A 73 3.04 20.26 1.48
N TYR A 74 2.90 20.24 0.15
CA TYR A 74 3.83 20.92 -0.76
C TYR A 74 3.74 22.44 -0.70
N ASP A 75 2.66 22.99 -0.14
CA ASP A 75 2.50 24.44 0.06
C ASP A 75 3.07 24.89 1.43
N GLY A 76 3.86 24.04 2.11
CA GLY A 76 4.37 24.31 3.46
C GLY A 76 3.34 24.05 4.55
N GLY A 77 2.25 23.36 4.21
CA GLY A 77 1.18 22.95 5.12
C GLY A 77 1.66 22.06 6.27
N LYS A 78 1.06 22.24 7.44
CA LYS A 78 1.41 21.47 8.65
C LYS A 78 0.31 20.51 9.07
N GLN A 79 -0.93 20.81 8.73
CA GLN A 79 -2.09 20.00 9.05
C GLN A 79 -2.39 18.97 7.95
N VAL A 80 -1.45 18.06 7.74
CA VAL A 80 -1.51 17.03 6.66
C VAL A 80 -2.19 15.74 7.10
N ARG A 81 -2.47 15.59 8.40
CA ARG A 81 -3.16 14.43 8.97
C ARG A 81 -4.30 14.88 9.88
N THR A 82 -5.50 14.40 9.59
CA THR A 82 -6.69 14.65 10.41
C THR A 82 -6.65 13.87 11.73
N SER A 83 -7.35 14.37 12.74
CA SER A 83 -7.53 13.65 14.00
C SER A 83 -8.65 12.61 13.89
N LYS A 84 -8.57 11.53 14.67
CA LYS A 84 -9.63 10.50 14.72
C LYS A 84 -11.01 11.11 15.04
N LYS A 85 -11.06 12.03 16.00
CA LYS A 85 -12.27 12.75 16.39
C LYS A 85 -12.89 13.52 15.22
N ASN A 86 -12.07 14.16 14.38
CA ASN A 86 -12.57 14.89 13.21
C ASN A 86 -13.11 13.94 12.15
N VAL A 87 -12.43 12.79 11.93
CA VAL A 87 -12.94 11.76 11.02
C VAL A 87 -14.30 11.24 11.47
N GLU A 88 -14.44 10.89 12.74
CA GLU A 88 -15.71 10.39 13.32
C GLU A 88 -16.85 11.42 13.27
N LYS A 89 -16.53 12.72 13.26
CA LYS A 89 -17.54 13.78 13.08
C LYS A 89 -18.01 13.91 11.62
N ASN A 90 -17.16 13.57 10.67
CA ASN A 90 -17.39 13.76 9.24
C ASN A 90 -18.00 12.52 8.55
N ILE A 91 -18.14 11.40 9.27
CA ILE A 91 -18.80 10.15 8.86
C ILE A 91 -20.18 10.11 9.53
#